data_AF-X1MUN4-F1
#
_entry.id   AF-X1MUN4-F1
#
_cell.length_a   1.000
_cell.length_b   1.000
_cell.length_c   1.000
_cell.angle_alpha   90.00
_cell.angle_beta   90.00
_cell.angle_gamma   90.00
#
_symmetry.space_group_name_H-M   'P 1'
#
loop_
_entity.id
_entity.type
_entity.pdbx_description
1 polymer ?
#
loop_
_entity_poly.entity_id
_entity_poly.type
_entity_poly.pdbx_seq_one_letter_code
_entity_poly.pdbx_strand_id
1 'polypeptide(L)'
;VKFRREMYGELRICEYCNNGYKTTVKSQKYCSRSCASKANSKQGIGIEEGKPVIEVGEPRKRYCRICGHRAYSEHHITPRADGGSDARKNKVWLCRRCHDIVEQIYRDEDIKYCSELVGRVRRMLGPDKVKRNYYKKTMNKVFAG
;
A
#
# COMPACT_ATOMS: atom_id res chain seq x y z
N VAL A 1 43.65 0.14 19.24
CA VAL A 1 43.06 0.67 17.98
C VAL A 1 41.62 1.11 18.29
N LYS A 2 41.31 2.40 18.17
CA LYS A 2 39.98 2.97 18.47
C LYS A 2 38.98 2.50 17.39
N PHE A 3 38.12 1.54 17.71
CA PHE A 3 37.02 1.14 16.82
C PHE A 3 36.03 2.31 16.71
N ARG A 4 35.95 2.90 15.51
CA ARG A 4 35.03 3.98 15.19
C ARG A 4 33.60 3.46 15.35
N ARG A 5 32.80 4.11 16.19
CA ARG A 5 31.34 3.94 16.26
C ARG A 5 30.76 4.28 14.88
N GLU A 6 30.35 3.27 14.13
CA GLU A 6 29.55 3.47 12.94
C GLU A 6 28.17 3.99 13.37
N MET A 7 27.92 5.29 13.14
CA MET A 7 26.65 5.94 13.39
C MET A 7 25.63 5.52 12.31
N TYR A 8 25.04 4.34 12.45
CA TYR A 8 23.95 3.90 11.59
C TYR A 8 22.63 4.54 12.05
N GLY A 9 22.20 5.59 11.36
CA GLY A 9 20.85 6.13 11.55
C GLY A 9 19.80 5.06 11.29
N GLU A 10 18.80 4.96 12.16
CA GLU A 10 17.64 4.08 12.01
C GLU A 10 16.85 4.47 10.76
N LEU A 11 16.45 3.46 9.97
CA LEU A 11 15.51 3.63 8.88
C LEU A 11 14.09 3.75 9.46
N ARG A 12 13.42 4.87 9.23
CA ARG A 12 12.04 5.16 9.69
C ARG A 12 11.13 5.50 8.52
N ILE A 13 9.82 5.40 8.73
CA ILE A 13 8.80 5.78 7.75
C ILE A 13 8.25 7.16 8.10
N CYS A 14 8.21 8.07 7.14
CA CYS A 14 7.68 9.43 7.36
C CYS A 14 6.16 9.39 7.53
N GLU A 15 5.65 9.95 8.64
CA GLU A 15 4.22 9.97 8.95
C GLU A 15 3.38 10.82 7.97
N TYR A 16 4.02 11.66 7.14
CA TYR A 16 3.33 12.50 6.15
C TYR A 16 3.33 11.90 4.73
N CYS A 17 4.50 11.47 4.23
CA CYS A 17 4.64 11.03 2.84
C CYS A 17 4.81 9.51 2.68
N ASN A 18 4.96 8.78 3.79
CA ASN A 18 5.19 7.34 3.88
C ASN A 18 6.46 6.83 3.17
N ASN A 19 7.41 7.70 2.86
CA ASN A 19 8.73 7.30 2.35
C ASN A 19 9.67 6.91 3.51
N GLY A 20 10.56 5.96 3.25
CA GLY A 20 11.66 5.63 4.17
C GLY A 20 12.72 6.74 4.24
N TYR A 21 13.27 7.00 5.43
CA TYR A 21 14.38 7.93 5.64
C TYR A 21 15.28 7.46 6.78
N LYS A 22 16.56 7.83 6.74
CA LYS A 22 17.52 7.55 7.82
C LYS A 22 17.51 8.69 8.83
N THR A 23 17.54 8.37 10.11
CA THR A 23 17.68 9.37 11.18
C THR A 23 18.43 8.79 12.38
N THR A 24 19.23 9.62 13.04
CA THR A 24 19.82 9.30 14.36
C THR A 24 18.89 9.69 15.51
N VAL A 25 17.82 10.44 15.22
CA VAL A 25 16.89 10.99 16.20
C VAL A 25 15.62 10.14 16.23
N LYS A 26 15.43 9.42 17.34
CA LYS A 26 14.29 8.51 17.57
C LYS A 26 12.93 9.21 17.51
N SER A 27 12.87 10.49 17.91
CA SER A 27 11.65 11.30 17.92
C SER A 27 11.31 11.94 16.57
N GLN A 28 12.20 11.88 15.58
CA GLN A 28 11.93 12.48 14.28
C GLN A 28 10.85 11.67 13.56
N LYS A 29 9.74 12.34 13.19
CA LYS A 29 8.56 11.75 12.54
C LYS A 29 8.49 11.96 11.02
N TYR A 30 9.28 12.90 10.50
CA TYR A 30 9.18 13.35 9.11
C TYR A 30 10.54 13.30 8.41
N CYS A 31 10.52 12.92 7.12
CA CYS A 31 11.74 12.85 6.31
C CYS A 31 12.32 14.23 5.94
N SER A 32 11.53 15.30 6.08
CA SER A 32 11.95 16.67 5.72
C SER A 32 11.14 17.73 6.47
N ARG A 33 11.69 18.94 6.57
CA ARG A 33 10.97 20.12 7.09
C ARG A 33 9.71 20.44 6.30
N SER A 34 9.73 20.19 4.98
CA SER A 34 8.55 20.33 4.12
C SER A 34 7.42 19.39 4.54
N CYS A 35 7.73 18.10 4.80
CA CYS A 35 6.75 17.14 5.29
C CYS A 35 6.21 17.53 6.68
N ALA A 36 7.08 18.00 7.58
CA ALA A 36 6.67 18.49 8.89
C ALA A 36 5.72 19.69 8.78
N SER A 37 6.06 20.68 7.93
CA SER A 37 5.25 21.88 7.72
C SER A 37 3.88 21.52 7.13
N LYS A 38 3.82 20.63 6.13
CA LYS A 38 2.56 20.19 5.52
C LYS A 38 1.70 19.31 6.43
N ALA A 39 2.33 18.58 7.36
CA ALA A 39 1.61 17.83 8.39
C ALA A 39 0.98 18.78 9.42
N ASN A 40 1.73 19.78 9.86
CA ASN A 40 1.27 20.78 10.83
C ASN A 40 0.20 21.72 10.23
N SER A 41 0.29 22.04 8.93
CA SER A 41 -0.68 22.90 8.25
C SER A 41 -2.06 22.25 8.05
N LYS A 42 -2.23 20.95 8.37
CA LYS A 42 -3.54 20.27 8.35
C LYS A 42 -4.30 20.36 9.68
N GLN A 43 -3.75 21.00 10.72
CA GLN A 43 -4.50 21.29 11.94
C GLN A 43 -5.46 22.47 11.71
N GLY A 44 -6.59 22.17 11.08
CA GLY A 44 -7.68 23.12 10.84
C GLY A 44 -8.99 22.44 10.46
N ILE A 45 -9.20 21.19 10.89
CA ILE A 45 -10.50 20.51 10.76
C ILE A 45 -10.84 19.97 12.15
N GLY A 46 -11.91 20.50 12.73
CA GLY A 46 -12.39 20.16 14.07
C GLY A 46 -12.57 18.66 14.27
N ILE A 47 -12.12 18.21 15.43
CA ILE A 47 -12.40 16.91 16.02
C ILE A 47 -13.80 16.97 16.65
N GLU A 48 -14.71 16.10 16.22
CA GLU A 48 -15.75 15.60 17.10
C GLU A 48 -15.32 14.23 17.63
N GLU A 49 -15.50 14.05 18.92
CA GLU A 49 -14.90 13.02 19.76
C GLU A 49 -15.34 11.60 19.40
N GLY A 50 -14.38 10.66 19.47
CA GLY A 50 -14.64 9.28 19.87
C GLY A 50 -15.54 8.44 18.94
N LYS A 51 -14.92 7.67 18.04
CA LYS A 51 -15.21 6.24 17.77
C LYS A 51 -14.30 5.72 16.64
N PRO A 52 -13.55 4.61 16.85
CA PRO A 52 -12.96 3.89 15.73
C PRO A 52 -14.03 2.95 15.19
N VAL A 53 -14.81 3.38 14.20
CA VAL A 53 -15.67 2.45 13.48
C VAL A 53 -14.97 2.08 12.18
N ILE A 54 -14.39 0.87 12.18
CA ILE A 54 -14.11 0.13 10.94
C ILE A 54 -15.46 -0.31 10.39
N GLU A 55 -16.29 0.65 10.01
CA GLU A 55 -17.53 0.37 9.32
C GLU A 55 -17.17 0.14 7.86
N VAL A 56 -17.60 -1.01 7.34
CA VAL A 56 -17.62 -1.33 5.91
C VAL A 56 -18.67 -0.42 5.26
N GLY A 57 -18.44 0.90 5.34
CA GLY A 57 -19.24 1.96 4.76
C GLY A 57 -18.72 2.27 3.37
N GLU A 58 -19.64 2.66 2.49
CA GLU A 58 -19.45 2.92 1.07
C GLU A 58 -18.09 3.55 0.71
N PRO A 59 -17.47 3.16 -0.43
CA PRO A 59 -16.17 3.68 -0.82
C PRO A 59 -16.27 5.20 -0.90
N ARG A 60 -15.67 5.89 0.08
CA ARG A 60 -15.55 7.35 0.06
C ARG A 60 -14.82 7.68 -1.25
N LYS A 61 -15.56 8.18 -2.25
CA LYS A 61 -15.16 8.49 -3.65
C LYS A 61 -14.03 9.55 -3.75
N ARG A 62 -13.27 9.76 -2.68
CA ARG A 62 -12.29 10.82 -2.51
C ARG A 62 -10.97 10.34 -1.89
N TYR A 63 -10.80 9.05 -1.60
CA TYR A 63 -9.55 8.53 -1.03
C TYR A 63 -8.93 7.43 -1.88
N CYS A 64 -7.60 7.48 -1.97
CA CYS A 64 -6.76 6.56 -2.71
C CYS A 64 -6.77 5.21 -2.01
N ARG A 65 -7.13 4.16 -2.74
CA ARG A 65 -7.20 2.80 -2.18
C ARG A 65 -5.84 2.24 -1.75
N ILE A 66 -4.74 2.76 -2.31
CA ILE A 66 -3.37 2.28 -2.02
C ILE A 66 -2.76 3.00 -0.81
N CYS A 67 -2.85 4.33 -0.76
CA CYS A 67 -2.12 5.13 0.24
C CYS A 67 -3.01 5.96 1.19
N GLY A 68 -4.33 5.93 1.02
CA GLY A 68 -5.27 6.68 1.87
C GLY A 68 -5.32 8.19 1.66
N HIS A 69 -4.47 8.78 0.79
CA HIS A 69 -4.53 10.20 0.44
C HIS A 69 -5.73 10.54 -0.45
N ARG A 70 -5.99 11.84 -0.67
CA ARG A 70 -7.07 12.26 -1.58
C ARG A 70 -6.86 11.67 -2.98
N ALA A 71 -7.90 11.03 -3.51
CA ALA A 71 -7.92 10.50 -4.87
C ALA A 71 -8.45 11.54 -5.85
N TYR A 72 -8.03 11.39 -7.10
CA TYR A 72 -8.34 12.34 -8.18
C TYR A 72 -8.90 11.66 -9.43
N SER A 73 -8.61 10.37 -9.63
CA SER A 73 -9.08 9.62 -10.79
C SER A 73 -9.53 8.19 -10.42
N GLU A 74 -10.47 7.68 -11.20
CA GLU A 74 -10.80 6.26 -11.22
C GLU A 74 -9.77 5.51 -12.07
N HIS A 75 -9.38 4.33 -11.60
CA HIS A 75 -8.48 3.42 -12.26
C HIS A 75 -9.14 2.04 -12.38
N HIS A 76 -9.02 1.40 -13.55
CA HIS A 76 -9.56 0.07 -13.77
C HIS A 76 -8.63 -1.00 -13.18
N ILE A 77 -9.13 -1.83 -12.26
CA ILE A 77 -8.36 -2.94 -11.65
C ILE A 77 -7.93 -3.96 -12.72
N THR A 78 -8.87 -4.30 -13.61
CA THR A 78 -8.57 -5.02 -14.85
C THR A 78 -8.60 -3.99 -15.97
N PRO A 79 -7.48 -3.74 -16.67
CA PRO A 79 -7.43 -2.79 -17.78
C PRO A 79 -8.45 -3.14 -18.87
N ARG A 80 -8.92 -2.11 -19.60
CA ARG A 80 -9.87 -2.32 -20.72
C ARG A 80 -9.28 -3.20 -21.82
N ALA A 81 -7.97 -3.06 -22.08
CA ALA A 81 -7.25 -3.88 -23.05
C ALA A 81 -7.31 -5.38 -22.73
N ASP A 82 -7.45 -5.73 -21.44
CA ASP A 82 -7.53 -7.10 -20.94
C ASP A 82 -8.99 -7.54 -20.70
N GLY A 83 -9.97 -6.87 -21.31
CA GLY A 83 -11.40 -7.18 -21.16
C GLY A 83 -12.04 -6.63 -19.89
N GLY A 84 -11.38 -5.70 -19.20
CA GLY A 84 -11.91 -5.04 -18.01
C GLY A 84 -13.18 -4.23 -18.27
N SER A 85 -14.26 -4.57 -17.55
CA SER A 85 -15.53 -3.83 -17.63
C SER A 85 -15.45 -2.43 -17.01
N ASP A 86 -16.33 -1.52 -17.44
CA ASP A 86 -16.46 -0.19 -16.83
C ASP A 86 -17.31 -0.20 -15.53
N ALA A 87 -17.70 -1.39 -15.06
CA ALA A 87 -18.50 -1.55 -13.86
C ALA A 87 -17.76 -1.00 -12.63
N ARG A 88 -18.51 -0.40 -11.69
CA ARG A 88 -17.97 0.18 -10.44
C ARG A 88 -17.06 -0.78 -9.67
N LYS A 89 -17.37 -2.08 -9.68
CA LYS A 89 -16.56 -3.13 -9.02
C LYS A 89 -15.16 -3.31 -9.60
N ASN A 90 -14.96 -2.93 -10.87
CA ASN A 90 -13.67 -2.98 -11.55
C ASN A 90 -12.95 -1.63 -11.49
N LYS A 91 -13.46 -0.65 -10.75
CA LYS A 91 -12.86 0.68 -10.62
C LYS A 91 -12.45 0.96 -9.18
N VAL A 92 -11.28 1.56 -9.01
CA VAL A 92 -10.79 2.04 -7.73
C VAL A 92 -10.35 3.48 -7.86
N TRP A 93 -10.53 4.25 -6.79
CA TRP A 93 -10.06 5.63 -6.72
C TRP A 93 -8.59 5.65 -6.31
N LEU A 94 -7.74 6.29 -7.11
CA LEU A 94 -6.31 6.45 -6.84
C LEU A 94 -5.91 7.94 -6.82
N CYS A 95 -4.87 8.25 -6.06
CA CYS A 95 -4.17 9.52 -6.23
C CYS A 95 -3.26 9.45 -7.46
N ARG A 96 -2.92 10.59 -8.06
CA ARG A 96 -2.12 10.66 -9.29
C ARG A 96 -0.84 9.82 -9.23
N ARG A 97 -0.05 9.96 -8.15
CA ARG A 97 1.19 9.19 -7.97
C ARG A 97 0.96 7.68 -8.01
N CYS A 98 -0.04 7.19 -7.28
CA CYS A 98 -0.35 5.76 -7.26
C CYS A 98 -0.93 5.27 -8.59
N HIS A 99 -1.70 6.12 -9.28
CA HIS A 99 -2.20 5.83 -10.62
C HIS A 99 -1.04 5.63 -11.60
N ASP A 100 -0.08 6.57 -11.64
CA ASP A 100 1.05 6.51 -12.56
C ASP A 100 1.94 5.27 -12.33
N ILE A 101 2.18 4.92 -11.06
CA ILE A 101 2.94 3.71 -10.69
C ILE A 101 2.23 2.45 -11.21
N VAL A 102 0.92 2.34 -11.01
CA VAL A 102 0.16 1.16 -11.43
C VAL A 102 0.13 1.05 -12.97
N GLU A 103 -0.05 2.16 -13.68
CA GLU A 103 0.05 2.21 -15.15
C GLU A 103 1.44 1.79 -15.66
N GLN A 104 2.51 2.14 -14.95
CA GLN A 104 3.86 1.69 -15.29
C GLN A 104 4.03 0.19 -15.07
N ILE A 105 3.52 -0.34 -13.95
CA ILE A 105 3.56 -1.77 -13.62
C ILE A 105 2.86 -2.60 -14.71
N TYR A 106 1.74 -2.14 -15.26
CA TYR A 106 1.06 -2.87 -16.36
C TYR A 106 1.84 -2.89 -17.67
N ARG A 107 2.71 -1.90 -17.91
CA ARG A 107 3.56 -1.83 -19.10
C ARG A 107 4.86 -2.60 -18.95
N ASP A 108 5.20 -2.99 -17.73
CA ASP A 108 6.41 -3.75 -17.43
C ASP A 108 6.23 -5.21 -17.86
N GLU A 109 7.05 -5.66 -18.82
CA GLU A 109 6.94 -7.00 -19.41
C GLU A 109 7.24 -8.12 -18.40
N ASP A 110 8.17 -7.89 -17.48
CA ASP A 110 8.55 -8.88 -16.46
C ASP A 110 7.39 -9.07 -15.47
N ILE A 111 6.71 -7.98 -15.09
CA ILE A 111 5.54 -8.05 -14.22
C ILE A 111 4.37 -8.71 -14.94
N LYS A 112 4.16 -8.41 -16.22
CA LYS A 112 3.14 -9.07 -17.04
C LYS A 112 3.36 -10.58 -17.08
N TYR A 113 4.59 -11.02 -17.36
CA TYR A 113 4.97 -12.43 -17.34
C TYR A 113 4.71 -13.08 -15.98
N CYS A 114 5.12 -12.43 -14.88
CA CYS A 114 4.86 -12.90 -13.52
C CYS A 114 3.36 -13.07 -13.24
N SER A 115 2.53 -12.11 -13.66
CA SER A 115 1.08 -12.15 -13.50
C SER A 115 0.45 -13.35 -14.24
N GLU A 116 0.88 -13.59 -15.49
CA GLU A 116 0.44 -14.75 -16.27
C GLU A 116 0.84 -16.07 -15.62
N LEU A 117 2.09 -16.17 -15.13
CA LEU A 117 2.60 -17.35 -14.47
C LEU A 117 1.81 -17.66 -13.19
N VAL A 118 1.53 -16.64 -12.37
CA VAL A 118 0.67 -16.77 -11.19
C VAL A 118 -0.73 -17.26 -11.60
N GLY A 119 -1.28 -16.75 -12.71
CA GLY A 119 -2.54 -17.22 -13.28
C GLY A 119 -2.51 -18.71 -13.66
N ARG A 120 -1.44 -19.16 -14.31
CA ARG A 120 -1.23 -20.58 -14.67
C ARG A 120 -1.15 -21.46 -13.42
N VAL A 121 -0.32 -21.07 -12.45
CA VAL A 121 -0.17 -21.80 -11.18
C VAL A 121 -1.49 -21.88 -10.43
N ARG A 122 -2.28 -20.81 -10.38
CA ARG A 122 -3.63 -20.82 -9.76
C ARG A 122 -4.57 -21.83 -10.43
N ARG A 123 -4.55 -21.92 -11.77
CA ARG A 123 -5.33 -22.91 -12.52
C ARG A 123 -4.87 -24.34 -12.22
N MET A 124 -3.56 -24.57 -12.15
CA MET A 124 -2.99 -25.88 -11.80
C MET A 124 -3.34 -26.31 -10.37
N LEU A 125 -3.33 -25.39 -9.42
CA LEU A 125 -3.65 -25.69 -8.02
C LEU A 125 -5.15 -25.84 -7.77
N GLY A 126 -6.00 -25.27 -8.62
CA GLY A 126 -7.45 -25.22 -8.44
C GLY A 126 -7.87 -24.29 -7.29
N PRO A 127 -9.13 -23.79 -7.28
CA PRO A 127 -9.62 -22.82 -6.30
C PRO A 127 -9.57 -23.35 -4.85
N ASP A 128 -9.62 -24.67 -4.66
CA ASP A 128 -9.72 -25.32 -3.34
C ASP A 128 -8.39 -25.64 -2.66
N LYS A 129 -7.25 -25.67 -3.38
CA LYS A 129 -5.94 -26.01 -2.77
C LYS A 129 -5.12 -24.79 -2.36
N VAL A 130 -5.39 -23.60 -2.93
CA VAL A 130 -4.69 -22.37 -2.53
C VAL A 130 -5.09 -21.93 -1.11
N LYS A 131 -6.36 -22.07 -0.73
CA LYS A 131 -6.82 -21.77 0.64
C LYS A 131 -6.29 -22.77 1.69
N ARG A 132 -6.07 -24.02 1.31
CA ARG A 132 -5.70 -25.10 2.25
C ARG A 132 -4.21 -25.10 2.64
N ASN A 133 -3.32 -24.66 1.75
CA ASN A 133 -1.87 -24.73 2.00
C ASN A 133 -1.28 -23.50 2.70
N TYR A 134 -1.82 -22.29 2.47
CA TYR A 134 -1.30 -21.09 3.15
C TYR A 134 -1.66 -21.07 4.65
N TYR A 135 -2.87 -21.53 5.01
CA TYR A 135 -3.31 -21.57 6.41
C TYR A 135 -2.63 -22.69 7.23
N LYS A 136 -2.44 -23.89 6.66
CA LYS A 136 -1.81 -25.01 7.38
C LYS A 136 -0.31 -24.80 7.67
N LYS A 137 0.44 -24.21 6.73
CA LYS A 137 1.89 -23.99 6.92
C LYS A 137 2.20 -22.85 7.91
N THR A 138 1.31 -21.87 8.03
CA THR A 138 1.50 -20.73 8.95
C THR A 138 1.09 -21.10 10.38
N MET A 139 -0.02 -21.83 10.56
CA MET A 139 -0.48 -22.26 11.90
C MET A 139 0.48 -23.27 12.55
N ASN A 140 1.06 -24.21 11.80
CA ASN A 140 2.01 -25.18 12.37
C ASN A 140 3.38 -24.58 12.77
N LYS A 141 3.70 -23.35 12.34
CA LYS A 141 4.91 -22.63 12.80
C LYS A 141 4.66 -21.73 14.00
N VAL A 142 3.40 -21.33 14.23
CA VAL A 142 3.02 -20.42 15.33
C VAL A 142 2.63 -21.18 16.60
N PHE A 143 2.23 -22.45 16.49
CA PHE A 143 1.81 -23.29 17.63
C PHE A 143 2.75 -24.46 17.95
N ALA A 144 3.92 -24.53 17.31
CA ALA A 144 4.94 -25.57 17.56
C ALA A 144 6.26 -24.99 18.11
N GLY A 145 6.21 -23.80 18.72
CA GLY A 145 7.33 -23.17 19.41
C GLY A 145 6.85 -22.49 20.68
#